data_AF-A0A382JDQ5-F1
#
_entry.id   AF-A0A382JDQ5-F1
#
_cell.length_a   1.000
_cell.length_b   1.000
_cell.length_c   1.000
_cell.angle_alpha   90.00
_cell.angle_beta   90.00
_cell.angle_gamma   90.00
#
_symmetry.space_group_name_H-M   'P 1'
#
loop_
_entity.id
_entity.type
_entity.pdbx_description
1 polymer ?
#
loop_
_entity_poly.entity_id
_entity_poly.type
_entity_poly.pdbx_seq_one_letter_code
_entity_poly.pdbx_strand_id
1 'polypeptide(L)' 'AWDVVSAHMPQSELHDLIIELRSATQGTGSYTATFDRLQELTGRLADGVVAANNEEQAA' A
#
# COMPACT_ATOMS: atom_id res chain seq x y z
N ALA A 1 22.73 14.29 -9.93
CA ALA A 1 21.30 14.60 -10.13
C ALA A 1 20.49 13.53 -9.42
N TRP A 2 19.31 13.85 -8.90
CA TRP A 2 18.42 12.86 -8.28
C TRP A 2 17.45 12.33 -9.32
N ASP A 3 17.24 11.01 -9.35
CA ASP A 3 16.22 10.39 -10.19
C ASP A 3 14.86 10.43 -9.50
N VAL A 4 13.79 10.58 -10.27
CA VAL A 4 12.40 10.60 -9.77
C VAL A 4 11.65 9.43 -10.38
N VAL A 5 10.99 8.65 -9.52
CA VAL A 5 10.15 7.52 -9.89
C VAL A 5 8.71 7.79 -9.49
N SER A 6 7.76 7.49 -10.37
CA SER A 6 6.32 7.57 -10.10
C SER A 6 5.69 6.20 -10.29
N ALA A 7 4.82 5.82 -9.36
CA ALA A 7 4.15 4.52 -9.37
C ALA A 7 2.75 4.64 -8.78
N HIS A 8 1.85 3.76 -9.21
CA HIS A 8 0.56 3.52 -8.55
C HIS A 8 0.69 2.26 -7.70
N MET A 9 0.38 2.37 -6.41
CA MET A 9 0.45 1.28 -5.44
C MET A 9 -0.83 1.24 -4.61
N PRO A 10 -1.28 0.05 -4.17
CA PRO A 10 -2.35 -0.05 -3.18
C PRO A 10 -1.95 0.62 -1.87
N GLN A 11 -2.88 1.30 -1.22
CA GLN A 11 -2.61 1.97 0.06
C GLN A 11 -2.16 1.00 1.16
N SER A 12 -2.59 -0.26 1.12
CA SER A 12 -2.18 -1.31 2.07
C SER A 12 -0.67 -1.55 2.05
N GLU A 13 -0.02 -1.39 0.89
CA GLU A 13 1.42 -1.63 0.70
C GLU A 13 2.27 -0.40 1.02
N LEU A 14 1.64 0.74 1.34
CA LEU A 14 2.39 1.93 1.78
C LEU A 14 2.83 1.81 3.24
N HIS A 15 2.22 0.89 4.00
CA HIS A 15 2.69 0.54 5.34
C HIS A 15 4.12 0.01 5.23
N ASP A 16 5.01 0.49 6.09
CA ASP A 16 6.44 0.15 6.11
C ASP A 16 7.27 0.51 4.86
N LEU A 17 6.67 0.99 3.76
CA LEU A 17 7.40 1.38 2.55
C LEU A 17 8.55 2.36 2.82
N ILE A 18 8.37 3.29 3.78
CA ILE A 18 9.44 4.23 4.14
C ILE A 18 10.66 3.52 4.75
N ILE A 19 10.44 2.44 5.49
CA ILE A 19 11.52 1.65 6.09
C ILE A 19 12.29 0.93 4.97
N GLU A 20 11.56 0.28 4.07
CA GLU A 20 12.14 -0.43 2.92
C GLU A 20 12.92 0.50 2.01
N LEU A 21 12.34 1.66 1.64
CA LEU A 21 12.97 2.65 0.77
C LEU A 21 14.26 3.17 1.39
N ARG A 22 14.24 3.52 2.68
CA ARG A 22 15.44 4.03 3.37
C ARG A 22 16.50 2.94 3.51
N SER A 23 16.11 1.69 3.74
CA SER A 23 17.05 0.56 3.74
C SER A 23 17.73 0.42 2.38
N ALA A 24 16.94 0.39 1.29
CA ALA A 24 17.44 0.23 -0.07
C ALA A 24 18.32 1.39 -0.56
N THR A 25 18.10 2.61 -0.05
CA THR A 25 18.80 3.83 -0.48
C THR A 25 19.82 4.35 0.54
N GLN A 26 20.20 3.53 1.53
CA GLN A 26 21.10 3.92 2.62
C GLN A 26 20.66 5.24 3.30
N GLY A 27 19.34 5.42 3.42
CA GLY A 27 18.71 6.54 4.12
C GLY A 27 18.52 7.81 3.30
N THR A 28 18.90 7.83 2.02
CA THR A 28 18.87 9.04 1.17
C THR A 28 17.56 9.22 0.39
N GLY A 29 16.77 8.16 0.23
CA GLY A 29 15.49 8.17 -0.46
C GLY A 29 14.33 8.70 0.40
N SER A 30 13.38 9.35 -0.26
CA SER A 30 12.12 9.82 0.32
C SER A 30 11.00 9.66 -0.71
N TYR A 31 9.74 9.67 -0.26
CA TYR A 31 8.58 9.64 -1.13
C TYR A 31 7.46 10.53 -0.61
N THR A 32 6.56 10.90 -1.51
CA THR A 32 5.25 11.48 -1.20
C THR A 32 4.18 10.58 -1.80
N ALA A 33 3.00 10.53 -1.17
CA ALA A 33 1.88 9.75 -1.66
C ALA A 33 0.60 10.60 -1.63
N THR A 34 -0.23 10.44 -2.66
CA THR A 34 -1.54 11.06 -2.78
C THR A 34 -2.53 10.04 -3.31
N PHE A 35 -3.76 10.07 -2.82
CA PHE A 35 -4.83 9.23 -3.36
C PHE A 35 -5.10 9.58 -4.82
N ASP A 36 -5.22 8.56 -5.67
CA ASP A 36 -5.59 8.69 -7.09
C ASP A 36 -7.01 8.16 -7.30
N ARG A 37 -7.21 6.86 -7.06
CA ARG A 37 -8.48 6.16 -7.26
C ARG A 37 -8.57 4.88 -6.44
N LEU A 38 -9.80 4.39 -6.28
CA LEU A 38 -10.04 3.02 -5.87
C LEU A 38 -9.88 2.08 -7.07
N GLN A 39 -9.40 0.87 -6.80
CA GLN A 39 -9.33 -0.20 -7.79
C GLN A 39 -10.07 -1.41 -7.23
N GLU A 40 -10.76 -2.15 -8.10
CA GLU A 40 -11.48 -3.35 -7.72
C GLU A 40 -10.52 -4.38 -7.14
N LEU A 41 -10.90 -4.92 -5.98
CA LEU A 41 -10.20 -6.03 -5.35
C LEU A 41 -10.82 -7.34 -5.83
N THR A 42 -10.00 -8.28 -6.28
CA THR A 42 -10.48 -9.54 -6.87
C THR A 42 -9.83 -10.75 -6.24
N GLY A 43 -10.53 -11.89 -6.28
CA GLY A 43 -10.03 -13.18 -5.80
C GLY A 43 -9.84 -13.19 -4.28
N ARG A 44 -8.82 -13.92 -3.80
CA ARG A 44 -8.61 -14.22 -2.37
C ARG A 44 -8.57 -12.98 -1.47
N LEU A 45 -8.02 -11.87 -1.96
CA LEU A 45 -7.97 -10.63 -1.18
C LEU A 45 -9.38 -10.07 -0.93
N ALA A 46 -10.25 -10.12 -1.94
CA ALA A 46 -11.65 -9.70 -1.79
C ALA A 46 -12.40 -10.63 -0.83
N ASP A 47 -12.21 -11.94 -0.99
CA ASP A 47 -12.82 -12.94 -0.10
C ASP A 47 -12.40 -12.72 1.37
N GLY A 48 -11.12 -12.39 1.60
CA GLY A 48 -10.58 -12.12 2.93
C GLY A 48 -11.20 -10.88 3.58
N VAL A 49 -11.36 -9.79 2.82
CA VAL A 49 -12.02 -8.56 3.33
C VAL A 49 -13.48 -8.82 3.67
N VAL A 50 -14.20 -9.55 2.81
CA VAL A 50 -15.61 -9.90 3.07
C VAL A 50 -15.74 -10.77 4.32
N ALA A 51 -14.86 -11.76 4.49
CA ALA A 51 -14.86 -12.61 5.68
C ALA A 51 -14.61 -11.80 6.97
N ALA A 52 -13.59 -10.93 6.98
CA ALA A 52 -13.28 -10.07 8.12
C ALA A 52 -14.45 -9.15 8.50
N ASN A 53 -15.11 -8.55 7.51
CA ASN A 53 -16.28 -7.70 7.74
C ASN A 53 -17.47 -8.49 8.32
N ASN A 54 -17.68 -9.72 7.87
CA ASN A 54 -18.76 -10.57 8.39
C ASN A 54 -18.50 -10.99 9.84
N GLU A 55 -17.25 -11.26 10.19
CA GLU A 55 -16.85 -11.56 11.58
C GLU A 55 -17.07 -10.36 12.51
N GLU A 56 -16.70 -9.15 12.06
CA GLU A 56 -16.90 -7.92 12.83
C GLU A 56 -18.39 -7.60 13.04
N GLN A 57 -19.26 -7.94 12.08
CA GLN A 57 -20.70 -7.73 12.18
C GLN A 57 -21.41 -8.73 13.11
N ALA A 58 -20.83 -9.91 13.33
CA ALA A 58 -21.42 -10.95 14.17
C ALA A 58 -21.07 -10.80 15.66
N ALA A 59 -20.09 -9.94 16.00
CA ALA A 59 -19.65 -9.63 17.35
C ALA A 59 -20.46 -8.49 17.99
#